data_AF-A0AAW4HIG1-F1
#
_entry.id   AF-A0AAW4HIG1-F1
#
_cell.length_a   1.000
_cell.length_b   1.000
_cell.length_c   1.000
_cell.angle_alpha   90.00
_cell.angle_beta   90.00
_cell.angle_gamma   90.00
#
_symmetry.space_group_name_H-M   'P 1'
#
loop_
_entity.id
_entity.type
_entity.pdbx_description
1 polymer ?
#
loop_
_entity_poly.entity_id
_entity_poly.type
_entity_poly.pdbx_seq_one_letter_code
_entity_poly.pdbx_strand_id
1 'polypeptide(L)' 'MRQAFLAIPKELEEAALMEGCRWWEVLFRVLLPMSWPSVLAFATVSITYHWNEYLWPLMMLNDPDKQVLTVGLVSFAMGA' A
#
# COMPACT_ATOMS: atom_id res chain seq x y z
N MET A 1 -8.34 -3.77 -2.33
CA MET A 1 -7.74 -4.62 -3.40
C MET A 1 -8.65 -5.74 -3.88
N ARG A 2 -9.19 -6.62 -3.03
CA ARG A 2 -10.12 -7.70 -3.47
C ARG A 2 -11.27 -7.19 -4.35
N GLN A 3 -11.94 -6.11 -3.94
CA GLN A 3 -13.05 -5.53 -4.70
C GLN A 3 -12.62 -5.01 -6.08
N ALA A 4 -11.42 -4.46 -6.20
CA ALA A 4 -10.90 -3.97 -7.47
C ALA A 4 -10.66 -5.13 -8.46
N PHE A 5 -10.20 -6.29 -7.99
CA PHE A 5 -10.06 -7.48 -8.82
C PHE A 5 -11.40 -8.11 -9.20
N LEU A 6 -12.40 -8.10 -8.30
CA LEU A 6 -13.73 -8.61 -8.61
C LEU A 6 -14.50 -7.75 -9.63
N ALA A 7 -14.15 -6.48 -9.74
CA ALA A 7 -14.73 -5.58 -10.74
C ALA A 7 -14.19 -5.86 -12.16
N ILE A 8 -13.07 -6.57 -12.29
CA ILE A 8 -12.51 -6.96 -13.58
C ILE A 8 -13.31 -8.16 -14.13
N PRO A 9 -13.78 -8.11 -15.38
CA PRO A 9 -14.45 -9.25 -16.02
C PRO A 9 -13.57 -10.51 -16.03
N LYS A 10 -14.12 -11.64 -15.57
CA LYS A 10 -13.41 -12.94 -15.54
C LYS A 10 -12.98 -13.42 -16.93
N GLU A 11 -13.70 -13.02 -17.96
CA GLU A 11 -13.41 -13.35 -19.37
C GLU A 11 -11.99 -12.92 -19.78
N LEU A 12 -11.46 -11.84 -19.20
CA LEU A 12 -10.10 -11.36 -19.49
C LEU A 12 -9.02 -12.25 -18.86
N GLU A 13 -9.30 -12.82 -17.68
CA GLU A 13 -8.44 -13.81 -17.04
C GLU A 13 -8.47 -15.12 -17.82
N GLU A 14 -9.66 -15.59 -18.22
CA GLU A 14 -9.83 -16.80 -19.02
C GLU A 14 -9.16 -16.68 -20.41
N ALA A 15 -9.28 -15.52 -21.06
CA ALA A 15 -8.60 -15.25 -22.32
C ALA A 15 -7.07 -15.31 -22.18
N ALA A 16 -6.50 -14.68 -21.15
CA ALA A 16 -5.06 -14.72 -20.90
C ALA A 16 -4.56 -16.15 -20.61
N LEU A 17 -5.34 -16.96 -19.90
CA LEU A 17 -5.04 -18.39 -19.68
C LEU A 17 -5.10 -19.19 -20.97
N MET A 18 -6.07 -18.92 -21.86
CA MET A 18 -6.15 -19.55 -23.18
C MET A 18 -4.96 -19.18 -24.09
N GLU A 19 -4.41 -17.97 -23.95
CA GLU A 19 -3.17 -17.55 -24.61
C GLU A 19 -1.90 -18.21 -24.03
N GLY A 20 -2.05 -19.06 -23.01
CA GLY A 20 -0.94 -19.80 -22.40
C GLY A 20 -0.20 -19.03 -21.30
N CYS A 21 -0.76 -17.91 -20.83
CA CYS A 21 -0.18 -17.20 -19.69
C CYS A 21 -0.25 -18.06 -18.42
N ARG A 22 0.82 -18.07 -17.65
CA ARG A 22 0.85 -18.66 -16.29
C ARG A 22 0.12 -17.74 -15.31
N TRP A 23 -0.34 -18.28 -14.17
CA TRP A 23 -1.14 -17.51 -13.20
C TRP A 23 -0.45 -16.21 -12.72
N TRP A 24 0.87 -16.24 -12.56
CA TRP A 24 1.65 -15.06 -12.16
C TRP A 24 1.72 -14.03 -13.28
N GLU A 25 1.77 -14.45 -14.53
CA GLU A 25 1.74 -13.56 -15.69
C GLU A 25 0.38 -12.89 -15.81
N VAL A 26 -0.72 -13.64 -15.58
CA VAL A 26 -2.07 -13.06 -15.53
C VAL A 26 -2.17 -12.01 -14.42
N LEU A 27 -1.62 -12.30 -13.23
CA LEU A 27 -1.61 -11.36 -12.11
C LEU A 27 -0.88 -10.06 -12.47
N PHE A 28 0.36 -10.14 -12.95
CA PHE A 28 1.19 -8.96 -13.18
C PHE A 28 0.93 -8.24 -14.50
N ARG A 29 0.48 -8.94 -15.54
CA ARG A 29 0.31 -8.39 -16.90
C ARG A 29 -1.14 -8.01 -17.21
N VAL A 30 -2.12 -8.55 -16.47
CA VAL A 30 -3.55 -8.28 -16.70
C VAL A 30 -4.20 -7.63 -15.47
N LEU A 31 -4.25 -8.35 -14.34
CA LEU A 31 -5.02 -7.91 -13.16
C LEU A 31 -4.42 -6.67 -12.47
N LEU A 32 -3.10 -6.61 -12.30
CA LEU A 32 -2.41 -5.47 -11.69
C LEU A 32 -2.55 -4.17 -12.49
N PRO A 33 -2.23 -4.12 -13.80
CA PRO A 33 -2.35 -2.88 -14.57
C PRO A 33 -3.81 -2.42 -14.70
N MET A 34 -4.77 -3.33 -14.80
CA MET A 34 -6.20 -2.96 -14.82
C MET A 34 -6.70 -2.38 -13.49
N SER A 35 -6.10 -2.80 -12.36
CA SER A 35 -6.43 -2.28 -11.04
C SER A 35 -5.58 -1.07 -10.61
N TRP A 36 -4.75 -0.52 -11.49
CA TRP A 36 -3.85 0.61 -11.19
C TRP A 36 -4.54 1.82 -10.55
N PRO A 37 -5.74 2.26 -11.00
CA PRO A 37 -6.44 3.36 -10.33
C PRO A 37 -6.76 3.06 -8.87
N SER A 38 -7.14 1.81 -8.57
CA SER A 38 -7.42 1.38 -7.19
C SER A 38 -6.15 1.25 -6.35
N VAL A 39 -5.06 0.78 -6.95
CA VAL A 39 -3.74 0.73 -6.30
C VAL A 39 -3.29 2.13 -5.90
N LEU A 40 -3.39 3.10 -6.80
CA LEU A 40 -3.01 4.49 -6.54
C LEU A 40 -3.87 5.12 -5.44
N ALA A 41 -5.20 4.93 -5.47
CA ALA A 41 -6.08 5.43 -4.43
C ALA A 41 -5.71 4.84 -3.06
N PHE A 42 -5.47 3.53 -2.99
CA PHE A 42 -5.02 2.86 -1.78
C PHE A 42 -3.66 3.39 -1.30
N ALA A 43 -2.70 3.55 -2.21
CA ALA A 43 -1.36 4.04 -1.89
C ALA A 43 -1.40 5.44 -1.27
N THR A 44 -2.17 6.37 -1.84
CA THR A 44 -2.30 7.73 -1.32
C THR A 44 -2.83 7.75 0.12
N VAL A 45 -3.90 6.99 0.38
CA VAL A 45 -4.48 6.89 1.73
C VAL A 45 -3.50 6.23 2.70
N SER A 46 -2.86 5.14 2.28
CA SER A 46 -1.90 4.40 3.11
C SER A 46 -0.67 5.25 3.47
N ILE A 47 -0.10 5.97 2.51
CA ILE A 47 1.03 6.89 2.75
C ILE A 47 0.63 7.94 3.77
N THR A 48 -0.52 8.59 3.57
CA THR A 48 -1.02 9.62 4.49
C THR A 48 -1.22 9.04 5.89
N TYR A 49 -1.83 7.86 5.99
CA TYR A 49 -2.06 7.19 7.27
C TYR A 49 -0.75 6.89 8.00
N HIS A 50 0.21 6.24 7.34
CA HIS A 50 1.49 5.89 7.95
C HIS A 50 2.38 7.09 8.26
N TRP A 51 2.29 8.15 7.47
CA TRP A 51 3.01 9.39 7.74
C TRP A 51 2.52 10.08 9.01
N ASN A 52 1.22 9.99 9.31
CA ASN A 52 0.61 10.58 10.49
C ASN A 52 0.62 9.65 11.71
N GLU A 53 1.15 8.42 11.57
CA GLU A 53 1.19 7.45 12.65
C GLU A 53 2.19 7.90 13.73
N TYR A 54 1.74 7.95 14.98
CA TYR A 54 2.51 8.50 16.11
C TYR A 54 2.73 7.48 17.23
N LEU A 55 1.68 6.75 17.62
CA LEU A 55 1.74 5.87 18.79
C LEU A 55 2.68 4.69 18.56
N TRP A 56 2.61 4.06 17.38
CA TRP A 56 3.44 2.90 17.09
C TRP A 56 4.95 3.20 17.08
N PRO A 57 5.43 4.25 16.37
CA PRO A 57 6.83 4.65 16.42
C PRO A 57 7.30 5.08 17.82
N LEU A 58 6.47 5.81 18.57
CA LEU A 58 6.82 6.24 19.93
C LEU A 58 7.09 5.05 20.87
N MET A 59 6.28 4.00 20.77
CA MET A 59 6.45 2.80 21.61
C MET A 59 7.63 1.94 21.19
N MET A 60 7.94 1.90 19.89
CA MET A 60 8.93 0.95 19.34
C MET A 60 10.34 1.55 19.26
N LEU A 61 10.46 2.87 19.08
CA LEU A 61 11.73 3.56 18.84
C LEU A 61 12.23 4.23 20.11
N ASN A 62 13.24 3.63 20.73
CA ASN A 62 13.94 4.17 21.90
C ASN A 62 15.14 5.08 21.53
N ASP A 63 15.61 5.00 20.28
CA ASP A 63 16.78 5.74 19.79
C ASP A 63 16.33 7.08 19.16
N PRO A 64 16.71 8.24 19.70
CA PRO A 64 16.29 9.56 19.23
C PRO A 64 16.58 9.81 17.75
N ASP A 65 17.70 9.31 17.22
CA ASP A 65 18.12 9.52 15.83
C ASP A 65 17.28 8.72 14.82
N LYS A 66 16.49 7.76 15.31
CA LYS A 66 15.61 6.90 14.49
C LYS A 66 14.14 7.28 14.63
N GLN A 67 13.82 8.28 15.44
CA GLN A 67 12.44 8.72 15.64
C GLN A 67 11.90 9.38 14.37
N VAL A 68 10.65 9.05 14.03
CA VAL A 68 9.94 9.70 12.92
C VAL A 68 9.60 11.14 13.29
N LEU A 69 9.48 12.00 12.28
CA LEU A 69 9.24 13.45 12.43
C LEU A 69 8.07 13.77 13.38
N THR A 70 6.98 12.99 13.31
CA THR A 70 5.79 13.14 14.16
C THR A 70 6.09 12.95 15.65
N VAL A 71 7.00 12.02 15.99
CA VAL A 71 7.43 11.76 17.38
C VAL A 71 8.43 12.80 17.85
N GLY A 72 9.43 13.11 17.00
CA GLY A 72 10.45 14.11 17.32
C GLY A 72 9.84 15.48 17.62
N LEU A 73 8.88 15.94 16.81
CA LEU A 73 8.22 17.24 17.01
C LEU A 73 7.52 17.33 18.37
N VAL A 74 6.86 16.26 18.80
CA VAL A 74 6.17 16.19 20.09
C VAL A 74 7.17 16.12 21.25
N SER A 75 8.27 15.38 21.11
CA SER A 75 9.36 15.37 22.10
C SER A 75 10.00 16.75 22.27
N PHE A 76 10.22 17.49 21.19
CA PHE A 76 10.72 18.87 21.24
C PHE A 76 9.70 19.82 21.90
N ALA A 77 8.40 19.67 21.61
CA ALA A 77 7.35 20.49 22.20
C ALA A 77 7.10 20.20 23.69
N MET A 78 7.31 18.96 24.14
CA MET A 78 7.16 18.55 25.55
C MET A 78 8.38 18.87 26.43
N GLY A 79 9.42 19.50 25.87
CA GLY A 79 10.57 19.98 26.61
C GLY A 79 11.70 18.95 26.70
N ALA A 80 12.53 18.95 25.67
CA ALA A 80 13.98 18.89 25.87
C ALA A 80 14.48 20.28 26.28
#